data_AF-A0A821FLK9-F1
#
_entry.id   AF-A0A821FLK9-F1
#
_cell.length_a   1.000
_cell.length_b   1.000
_cell.length_c   1.000
_cell.angle_alpha   90.00
_cell.angle_beta   90.00
_cell.angle_gamma   90.00
#
_symmetry.space_group_name_H-M   'P 1'
#
loop_
_entity.id
_entity.type
_entity.pdbx_description
1 polymer ?
#
loop_
_entity_poly.entity_id
_entity_poly.type
_entity_poly.pdbx_seq_one_letter_code
_entity_poly.pdbx_strand_id
1 'polypeptide(L)'
;MAEAIEKSSFILICMSSDYKKSANCQAEAEYAFNRKKTIIPLIVESKYKADGWLGFIVGSKIYINFANKAHNEFEMAYKMLLVELQRNGLHLLRPSTISSCSSRESPKRIYEQPTPLIFQSTLKTQPMQSVYTPIPSVPLPKYRHIARINKWDARNVVEFLVDNNLKNLMPILKNIDGQGLIELYRVYERSPNNLYKMFSKDSQMVSLGTFFKFIGVLKKFINISEQSLDS
;
A
#
# COMPACT_ATOMS: atom_id res chain seq x y z
N MET A 1 12.35 -13.53 10.86
CA MET A 1 12.63 -13.60 9.42
C MET A 1 12.78 -15.04 8.91
N ALA A 2 13.70 -15.86 9.45
CA ALA A 2 13.95 -17.24 9.00
C ALA A 2 12.68 -18.10 8.81
N GLU A 3 11.73 -18.06 9.75
CA GLU A 3 10.45 -18.78 9.65
C GLU A 3 9.62 -18.42 8.40
N ALA A 4 9.63 -17.15 7.98
CA ALA A 4 8.94 -16.72 6.76
C ALA A 4 9.59 -17.34 5.52
N ILE A 5 10.91 -17.45 5.50
CA ILE A 5 11.65 -18.13 4.43
C ILE A 5 11.30 -19.62 4.43
N GLU A 6 11.26 -20.27 5.60
CA GLU A 6 10.88 -21.69 5.75
C GLU A 6 9.44 -22.00 5.32
N LYS A 7 8.49 -21.12 5.64
CA LYS A 7 7.08 -21.29 5.26
C LYS A 7 6.76 -20.81 3.83
N SER A 8 7.64 -20.02 3.21
CA SER A 8 7.46 -19.58 1.83
C SER A 8 7.56 -20.72 0.80
N SER A 9 6.75 -20.63 -0.25
CA SER A 9 6.88 -21.45 -1.47
C SER A 9 7.88 -20.85 -2.46
N PHE A 10 7.97 -19.51 -2.51
CA PHE A 10 8.81 -18.75 -3.42
C PHE A 10 9.53 -17.63 -2.67
N ILE A 11 10.78 -17.36 -3.07
CA ILE A 11 11.58 -16.22 -2.60
C ILE A 11 11.85 -15.32 -3.80
N LEU A 12 11.31 -14.11 -3.79
CA LEU A 12 11.56 -13.10 -4.82
C LEU A 12 12.77 -12.26 -4.40
N ILE A 13 13.85 -12.30 -5.17
CA ILE A 13 15.06 -11.50 -4.90
C ILE A 13 15.05 -10.28 -5.81
N CYS A 14 14.74 -9.11 -5.24
CA CYS A 14 14.80 -7.82 -5.92
C CYS A 14 16.25 -7.32 -5.99
N MET A 15 16.95 -7.67 -7.05
CA MET A 15 18.35 -7.36 -7.27
C MET A 15 18.58 -5.89 -7.62
N SER A 16 19.34 -5.23 -6.75
CA SER A 16 19.87 -3.88 -6.88
C SER A 16 21.25 -3.81 -6.22
N SER A 17 21.96 -2.71 -6.46
CA SER A 17 23.23 -2.40 -5.81
C SER A 17 23.09 -2.30 -4.29
N ASP A 18 21.97 -1.80 -3.78
CA ASP A 18 21.70 -1.70 -2.34
C ASP A 18 21.33 -3.05 -1.73
N TYR A 19 20.59 -3.90 -2.46
CA TYR A 19 20.33 -5.29 -2.04
C TYR A 19 21.66 -6.05 -1.85
N LYS A 20 22.60 -5.88 -2.78
CA LYS A 20 23.92 -6.54 -2.73
C LYS A 20 24.81 -6.04 -1.58
N LYS A 21 24.70 -4.77 -1.19
CA LYS A 21 25.46 -4.17 -0.08
C LYS A 21 24.91 -4.53 1.31
N SER A 22 23.64 -4.92 1.40
CA SER A 22 22.96 -5.20 2.67
C SER A 22 23.33 -6.58 3.21
N ALA A 23 24.05 -6.62 4.34
CA ALA A 23 24.40 -7.86 5.02
C ALA A 23 23.17 -8.69 5.45
N ASN A 24 22.06 -8.02 5.80
CA ASN A 24 20.79 -8.68 6.11
C ASN A 24 20.21 -9.39 4.87
N CYS A 25 20.22 -8.72 3.72
CA CYS A 25 19.74 -9.29 2.46
C CYS A 25 20.63 -10.43 1.98
N GLN A 26 21.95 -10.34 2.19
CA GLN A 26 22.89 -11.45 1.96
C GLN A 26 22.55 -12.65 2.83
N ALA A 27 22.43 -12.48 4.15
CA ALA A 27 22.10 -13.57 5.08
C ALA A 27 20.74 -14.23 4.77
N GLU A 28 19.73 -13.45 4.39
CA GLU A 28 18.43 -13.96 3.96
C GLU A 28 18.51 -14.75 2.64
N ALA A 29 19.25 -14.26 1.65
CA ALA A 29 19.46 -14.94 0.37
C ALA A 29 20.25 -16.26 0.53
N GLU A 30 21.33 -16.24 1.32
CA GLU A 30 22.10 -17.43 1.66
C GLU A 30 21.26 -18.43 2.44
N TYR A 31 20.42 -17.97 3.38
CA TYR A 31 19.50 -18.86 4.10
C TYR A 31 18.48 -19.51 3.16
N ALA A 32 17.85 -18.74 2.27
CA ALA A 32 16.93 -19.26 1.27
C ALA A 32 17.61 -20.27 0.34
N PHE A 33 18.83 -19.99 -0.10
CA PHE A 33 19.64 -20.87 -0.95
C PHE A 33 19.98 -22.20 -0.23
N ASN A 34 20.47 -22.12 1.02
CA ASN A 34 20.80 -23.28 1.85
C ASN A 34 19.57 -24.13 2.19
N ARG A 35 18.40 -23.50 2.36
CA ARG A 35 17.09 -24.18 2.51
C ARG A 35 16.50 -24.66 1.18
N LYS A 36 17.24 -24.59 0.07
CA LYS A 36 16.85 -25.01 -1.29
C LYS A 36 15.52 -24.42 -1.75
N LYS A 37 15.23 -23.17 -1.36
CA LYS A 37 13.99 -22.48 -1.72
C LYS A 37 13.97 -22.10 -3.20
N THR A 38 12.77 -22.03 -3.76
CA THR A 38 12.55 -21.57 -5.13
C THR A 38 12.80 -20.06 -5.21
N ILE A 39 14.03 -19.69 -5.53
CA ILE A 39 14.47 -18.31 -5.72
C ILE A 39 14.14 -17.86 -7.16
N ILE A 40 13.42 -16.74 -7.28
CA ILE A 40 13.11 -16.06 -8.54
C ILE A 40 13.80 -14.68 -8.54
N PRO A 41 14.84 -14.47 -9.36
CA PRO A 41 15.57 -13.19 -9.43
C PRO A 41 14.83 -12.13 -10.25
N LEU A 42 14.59 -10.97 -9.63
CA LEU A 42 13.98 -9.79 -10.25
C LEU A 42 15.02 -8.66 -10.35
N ILE A 43 15.39 -8.22 -11.55
CA ILE A 43 16.26 -7.04 -11.73
C ILE A 43 15.37 -5.80 -11.55
N VAL A 44 15.62 -5.00 -10.51
CA VAL A 44 14.84 -3.75 -10.25
C VAL A 44 15.63 -2.47 -10.53
N GLU A 45 16.94 -2.57 -10.73
CA GLU A 45 17.84 -1.44 -11.03
C GLU A 45 18.35 -1.48 -12.48
N SER A 46 18.34 -0.33 -13.16
CA SER A 46 18.67 -0.25 -14.59
C SER A 46 20.13 -0.61 -14.86
N LYS A 47 20.38 -1.50 -15.83
CA LYS A 47 21.72 -2.03 -16.20
C LYS A 47 22.42 -2.83 -15.10
N TYR A 48 21.73 -3.18 -14.00
CA TYR A 48 22.29 -4.00 -12.94
C TYR A 48 22.63 -5.42 -13.45
N LYS A 49 23.78 -5.95 -13.01
CA LYS A 49 24.21 -7.33 -13.22
C LYS A 49 24.61 -7.93 -11.88
N ALA A 50 24.10 -9.12 -11.57
CA ALA A 50 24.47 -9.83 -10.36
C ALA A 50 25.86 -10.46 -10.49
N ASP A 51 26.69 -10.25 -9.48
CA ASP A 51 28.07 -10.73 -9.39
C ASP A 51 28.43 -11.11 -7.94
N GLY A 52 29.59 -11.74 -7.74
CA GLY A 52 30.02 -12.24 -6.43
C GLY A 52 29.02 -13.24 -5.82
N TRP A 53 28.75 -13.10 -4.52
CA TRP A 53 27.82 -13.97 -3.77
C TRP A 53 26.43 -14.03 -4.40
N LEU A 54 25.90 -12.88 -4.86
CA LEU A 54 24.57 -12.81 -5.43
C LEU A 54 24.53 -13.50 -6.79
N GLY A 55 25.54 -13.23 -7.64
CA GLY A 55 25.71 -13.89 -8.93
C GLY A 55 25.80 -15.41 -8.81
N PHE A 56 26.42 -15.93 -7.74
CA PHE A 56 26.46 -17.37 -7.46
C PHE A 56 25.06 -17.94 -7.12
N ILE A 57 24.30 -17.27 -6.25
CA ILE A 57 22.94 -17.68 -5.85
C ILE A 57 21.97 -17.68 -7.04
N VAL A 58 22.02 -16.64 -7.89
CA VAL A 58 21.05 -16.43 -8.98
C VAL A 58 21.51 -16.92 -10.36
N GLY A 59 22.79 -17.28 -10.54
CA GLY A 59 23.40 -17.60 -11.83
C GLY A 59 22.75 -18.74 -12.63
N SER A 60 22.04 -19.65 -11.96
CA SER A 60 21.32 -20.78 -12.58
C SER A 60 19.83 -20.51 -12.86
N LYS A 61 19.36 -19.27 -12.67
CA LYS A 61 17.93 -18.90 -12.69
C LYS A 61 17.61 -17.94 -13.82
N ILE A 62 16.34 -17.90 -14.22
CA ILE A 62 15.83 -16.95 -15.22
C ILE A 62 15.65 -15.58 -14.55
N TYR A 63 16.25 -14.56 -15.14
CA TYR A 63 16.18 -13.17 -14.65
C TYR A 63 14.95 -12.48 -15.25
N ILE A 64 14.17 -11.80 -14.41
CA ILE A 64 13.01 -11.02 -14.84
C ILE A 64 13.29 -9.54 -14.63
N ASN A 65 13.18 -8.73 -15.68
CA ASN A 65 13.62 -7.33 -15.66
C ASN A 65 12.46 -6.35 -15.42
N PHE A 66 12.41 -5.78 -14.22
CA PHE A 66 11.48 -4.73 -13.79
C PHE A 66 12.12 -3.33 -13.75
N ALA A 67 13.36 -3.18 -14.21
CA ALA A 67 14.10 -1.92 -14.12
C ALA A 67 13.66 -0.84 -15.12
N ASN A 68 12.86 -1.18 -16.14
CA ASN A 68 12.26 -0.19 -17.02
C ASN A 68 10.93 0.32 -16.46
N LYS A 69 10.74 1.63 -16.52
CA LYS A 69 9.55 2.35 -16.04
C LYS A 69 8.48 2.53 -17.11
N ALA A 70 8.76 2.14 -18.36
CA ALA A 70 7.77 2.11 -19.44
C ALA A 70 6.64 1.12 -19.12
N HIS A 71 5.38 1.56 -19.22
CA HIS A 71 4.22 0.77 -18.79
C HIS A 71 4.13 -0.59 -19.50
N ASN A 72 4.34 -0.60 -20.82
CA ASN A 72 4.28 -1.82 -21.63
C ASN A 72 5.33 -2.85 -21.22
N GLU A 73 6.53 -2.42 -20.83
CA GLU A 73 7.61 -3.32 -20.41
C GLU A 73 7.36 -3.89 -19.01
N PHE A 74 6.81 -3.10 -18.10
CA PHE A 74 6.37 -3.58 -16.79
C PHE A 74 5.31 -4.69 -16.92
N GLU A 75 4.32 -4.53 -17.81
CA GLU A 75 3.30 -5.56 -18.06
C GLU A 75 3.90 -6.85 -18.64
N MET A 76 4.93 -6.76 -19.48
CA MET A 76 5.63 -7.95 -19.99
C MET A 76 6.45 -8.64 -18.89
N ALA A 77 7.18 -7.89 -18.07
CA ALA A 77 7.91 -8.43 -16.92
C ALA A 77 6.97 -9.10 -15.90
N TYR A 78 5.80 -8.50 -15.65
CA TYR A 78 4.76 -9.06 -14.80
C TYR A 78 4.19 -10.38 -15.37
N LYS A 79 3.93 -10.45 -16.68
CA LYS A 79 3.52 -11.70 -17.35
C LYS A 79 4.59 -12.78 -17.27
N MET A 80 5.87 -12.43 -17.47
CA MET A 80 6.99 -13.36 -17.30
C MET A 80 7.07 -13.90 -15.86
N LEU A 81 6.84 -13.05 -14.85
CA LEU A 81 6.79 -13.46 -13.44
C LEU A 81 5.65 -14.43 -13.16
N LEU A 82 4.45 -14.17 -13.71
CA LEU A 82 3.33 -15.11 -13.57
C LEU A 82 3.63 -16.47 -14.19
N VAL A 83 4.22 -16.50 -15.39
CA VAL A 83 4.63 -17.75 -16.06
C VAL A 83 5.70 -18.50 -15.23
N GLU A 84 6.70 -17.79 -14.71
CA GLU A 84 7.75 -18.40 -13.89
C GLU A 84 7.22 -18.95 -12.57
N LEU A 85 6.32 -18.22 -11.89
CA LEU A 85 5.65 -18.72 -10.69
C LEU A 85 4.79 -19.96 -10.99
N GLN A 86 4.02 -19.95 -12.08
CA GLN A 86 3.21 -21.09 -12.51
C GLN A 86 4.08 -22.33 -12.83
N ARG A 87 5.19 -22.13 -13.55
CA ARG A 87 6.19 -23.15 -13.89
C ARG A 87 6.80 -23.81 -12.66
N ASN A 88 6.99 -23.04 -11.59
CA ASN A 88 7.50 -23.54 -10.31
C ASN A 88 6.39 -23.95 -9.31
N GLY A 89 5.14 -24.14 -9.76
CA GLY A 89 4.08 -24.76 -8.96
C GLY A 89 3.08 -23.85 -8.27
N LEU A 90 2.97 -22.55 -8.64
CA LEU A 90 1.98 -21.62 -8.06
C LEU A 90 0.53 -22.16 -8.12
N HIS A 91 0.21 -22.98 -9.12
CA HIS A 91 -1.11 -23.60 -9.27
C HIS A 91 -1.49 -24.54 -8.10
N LEU A 92 -0.49 -25.09 -7.39
CA LEU A 92 -0.66 -25.93 -6.20
C LEU A 92 -1.03 -25.13 -4.94
N LEU A 93 -0.90 -23.80 -4.97
CA LEU A 93 -1.25 -22.91 -3.86
C LEU A 93 -2.70 -22.41 -3.92
N ARG A 94 -3.51 -22.88 -4.88
CA ARG A 94 -4.97 -22.71 -4.78
C ARG A 94 -5.44 -23.46 -3.54
N PRO A 95 -6.19 -22.83 -2.62
CA PRO A 95 -6.77 -23.54 -1.49
C PRO A 95 -7.83 -24.51 -2.01
N SER A 96 -7.46 -25.78 -2.12
CA SER A 96 -8.40 -26.88 -2.28
C SER A 96 -9.42 -26.80 -1.14
N THR A 97 -10.70 -26.67 -1.51
CA THR A 97 -11.81 -26.65 -0.57
C THR A 97 -11.77 -27.89 0.33
N ILE A 98 -11.63 -27.66 1.63
CA ILE A 98 -11.98 -28.56 2.74
C ILE A 98 -11.64 -30.04 2.46
N SER A 99 -10.38 -30.41 2.64
CA SER A 99 -10.01 -31.81 2.92
C SER A 99 -9.60 -31.92 4.38
N SER A 100 -10.45 -32.57 5.17
CA SER A 100 -10.21 -32.82 6.60
C SER A 100 -9.12 -33.87 6.78
N CYS A 101 -7.99 -33.52 7.40
CA CYS A 101 -7.02 -34.49 7.88
C CYS A 101 -6.65 -34.31 9.36
N SER A 102 -7.16 -35.26 10.14
CA SER A 102 -6.79 -35.68 11.49
C SER A 102 -5.58 -35.01 12.17
N SER A 103 -5.89 -34.34 13.27
CA SER A 103 -5.15 -34.31 14.54
C SER A 103 -3.84 -35.10 14.64
N ARG A 104 -2.78 -34.39 15.05
CA ARG A 104 -1.75 -34.91 15.96
C ARG A 104 -1.16 -33.78 16.82
N GLU A 105 -1.40 -33.83 18.12
CA GLU A 105 -0.68 -33.10 19.19
C GLU A 105 0.79 -33.60 19.24
N SER A 106 1.81 -33.01 19.89
CA SER A 106 2.05 -31.84 20.77
C SER A 106 3.61 -31.62 20.76
N PRO A 107 4.31 -30.78 21.59
CA PRO A 107 3.89 -29.93 22.71
C PRO A 107 4.42 -28.47 22.67
N LYS A 108 4.04 -27.71 23.71
CA LYS A 108 4.30 -26.28 23.95
C LYS A 108 5.79 -25.94 24.22
N ARG A 109 6.23 -24.73 23.84
CA ARG A 109 7.27 -23.97 24.58
C ARG A 109 6.83 -22.53 24.81
N ILE A 110 6.98 -22.10 26.06
CA ILE A 110 6.71 -20.76 26.57
C ILE A 110 7.98 -19.93 26.39
N TYR A 111 7.86 -18.71 25.86
CA TYR A 111 8.81 -17.63 26.11
C TYR A 111 8.05 -16.31 26.26
N GLU A 112 8.30 -15.62 27.36
CA GLU A 112 7.60 -14.40 27.78
C GLU A 112 8.23 -13.16 27.13
N GLN A 113 7.43 -12.10 26.95
CA GLN A 113 7.93 -10.79 26.57
C GLN A 113 8.27 -9.95 27.81
N PRO A 114 9.27 -9.06 27.71
CA PRO A 114 9.33 -7.85 28.50
C PRO A 114 9.27 -6.58 27.62
N THR A 115 8.17 -5.84 27.73
CA THR A 115 8.19 -4.35 27.61
C THR A 115 8.69 -3.78 28.95
N PRO A 116 9.38 -2.62 28.98
CA PRO A 116 8.68 -1.33 28.97
C PRO A 116 9.47 -0.28 28.12
N LEU A 117 9.36 1.05 28.20
CA LEU A 117 8.61 1.99 29.07
C LEU A 117 8.11 3.20 28.24
N ILE A 118 7.43 4.13 28.90
CA ILE A 118 6.91 5.42 28.38
C ILE A 118 7.98 6.53 28.50
N PHE A 119 7.99 7.49 27.58
CA PHE A 119 8.44 8.86 27.89
C PHE A 119 7.45 9.91 27.36
N GLN A 120 6.88 10.70 28.27
CA GLN A 120 6.04 11.85 27.96
C GLN A 120 6.85 13.12 28.21
N SER A 121 6.90 14.05 27.26
CA SER A 121 7.35 15.42 27.51
C SER A 121 6.19 16.39 27.32
N THR A 122 5.85 17.10 28.40
CA THR A 122 4.84 18.16 28.42
C THR A 122 5.49 19.51 28.20
N LEU A 123 4.87 20.38 27.39
CA LEU A 123 5.09 21.83 27.48
C LEU A 123 3.73 22.55 27.50
N LYS A 124 3.66 23.57 28.35
CA LYS A 124 2.41 24.25 28.74
C LYS A 124 2.11 25.48 27.88
N THR A 125 0.82 25.80 27.86
CA THR A 125 0.11 26.95 27.28
C THR A 125 0.70 28.32 27.68
N GLN A 126 0.48 29.36 26.86
CA GLN A 126 -0.44 30.50 27.11
C GLN A 126 -0.42 31.49 25.90
N PRO A 127 -1.43 32.38 25.73
CA PRO A 127 -1.88 32.83 24.40
C PRO A 127 -1.59 34.31 24.06
N MET A 128 -1.91 34.71 22.81
CA MET A 128 -2.17 36.11 22.45
C MET A 128 -3.61 36.31 21.97
N GLN A 129 -4.20 37.43 22.38
CA GLN A 129 -5.54 37.87 22.02
C GLN A 129 -5.55 38.60 20.67
N SER A 130 -6.68 38.56 19.97
CA SER A 130 -7.04 39.60 19.00
C SER A 130 -8.56 39.73 18.94
N VAL A 131 -9.05 40.97 19.00
CA VAL A 131 -10.48 41.32 19.02
C VAL A 131 -10.89 41.75 17.61
N TYR A 132 -11.98 41.19 17.07
CA TYR A 132 -12.71 41.81 15.98
C TYR A 132 -14.22 41.56 16.10
N THR A 133 -15.01 42.57 15.73
CA THR A 133 -16.47 42.61 15.88
C THR A 133 -17.20 41.84 14.77
N PRO A 134 -18.44 41.36 15.03
CA PRO A 134 -19.16 40.52 14.08
C PRO A 134 -19.91 41.35 13.01
N ILE A 135 -19.75 40.96 11.76
CA ILE A 135 -20.65 41.32 10.64
C ILE A 135 -21.53 40.08 10.35
N PRO A 136 -22.82 40.21 9.99
CA PRO A 136 -23.75 39.07 9.98
C PRO A 136 -23.41 38.03 8.90
N SER A 137 -22.74 36.94 9.30
CA SER A 137 -22.58 35.78 8.45
C SER A 137 -23.91 35.02 8.35
N VAL A 138 -24.52 35.03 7.16
CA VAL A 138 -25.60 34.10 6.81
C VAL A 138 -25.14 32.67 7.11
N PRO A 139 -25.81 31.90 8.00
CA PRO A 139 -25.39 30.55 8.32
C PRO A 139 -25.71 29.59 7.16
N LEU A 140 -24.81 29.50 6.18
CA LEU A 140 -24.83 28.40 5.22
C LEU A 140 -24.42 27.10 5.92
N PRO A 141 -25.15 26.00 5.69
CA PRO A 141 -25.30 24.98 6.72
C PRO A 141 -24.16 23.96 6.72
N LYS A 142 -23.43 23.89 7.83
CA LYS A 142 -22.46 22.83 8.15
C LYS A 142 -23.16 21.47 8.07
N TYR A 143 -22.81 20.66 7.06
CA TYR A 143 -23.30 19.29 6.84
C TYR A 143 -24.82 19.12 6.99
N ARG A 144 -25.58 19.51 5.96
CA ARG A 144 -27.00 19.11 5.81
C ARG A 144 -27.12 17.60 5.56
N HIS A 145 -27.09 16.85 6.66
CA HIS A 145 -27.27 15.40 6.77
C HIS A 145 -26.20 14.57 6.03
N ILE A 146 -25.78 13.48 6.67
CA ILE A 146 -24.91 12.48 6.02
C ILE A 146 -25.80 11.67 5.08
N ALA A 147 -26.09 12.22 3.90
CA ALA A 147 -26.49 11.42 2.76
C ALA A 147 -25.38 10.39 2.53
N ARG A 148 -25.73 9.10 2.44
CA ARG A 148 -24.78 8.03 2.09
C ARG A 148 -23.99 8.48 0.87
N ILE A 149 -22.67 8.29 0.88
CA ILE A 149 -21.77 8.83 -0.15
C ILE A 149 -22.20 8.41 -1.57
N ASN A 150 -22.79 7.22 -1.73
CA ASN A 150 -23.43 6.72 -2.96
C ASN A 150 -24.52 7.64 -3.57
N LYS A 151 -25.07 8.59 -2.80
CA LYS A 151 -26.13 9.53 -3.23
C LYS A 151 -25.60 10.93 -3.55
N TRP A 152 -24.30 11.18 -3.40
CA TRP A 152 -23.71 12.50 -3.64
C TRP A 152 -23.59 12.78 -5.13
N ASP A 153 -24.03 13.97 -5.55
CA ASP A 153 -23.73 14.47 -6.89
C ASP A 153 -22.31 15.11 -6.93
N ALA A 154 -21.88 15.54 -8.13
CA ALA A 154 -20.58 16.19 -8.29
C ALA A 154 -20.46 17.53 -7.52
N ARG A 155 -21.58 18.17 -7.12
CA ARG A 155 -21.57 19.41 -6.31
C ARG A 155 -21.27 19.08 -4.86
N ASN A 156 -21.87 18.02 -4.32
CA ASN A 156 -21.57 17.52 -2.97
C ASN A 156 -20.09 17.11 -2.83
N VAL A 157 -19.51 16.47 -3.87
CA VAL A 157 -18.07 16.14 -3.89
C VAL A 157 -17.20 17.40 -3.88
N VAL A 158 -17.58 18.45 -4.63
CA VAL A 158 -16.87 19.75 -4.60
C VAL A 158 -16.97 20.43 -3.23
N GLU A 159 -18.16 20.45 -2.62
CA GLU A 159 -18.40 21.00 -1.27
C GLU A 159 -17.53 20.28 -0.22
N PHE A 160 -17.51 18.95 -0.24
CA PHE A 160 -16.63 18.12 0.59
C PHE A 160 -15.13 18.46 0.42
N LEU A 161 -14.65 18.67 -0.81
CA LEU A 161 -13.25 19.05 -1.06
C LEU A 161 -12.94 20.47 -0.57
N VAL A 162 -13.90 21.40 -0.65
CA VAL A 162 -13.78 22.75 -0.12
C VAL A 162 -13.66 22.72 1.41
N ASP A 163 -14.59 22.03 2.09
CA ASP A 163 -14.66 21.95 3.56
C ASP A 163 -13.41 21.31 4.18
N ASN A 164 -12.85 20.29 3.52
CA ASN A 164 -11.67 19.59 4.02
C ASN A 164 -10.33 20.28 3.67
N ASN A 165 -10.37 21.48 3.07
CA ASN A 165 -9.20 22.19 2.54
C ASN A 165 -8.39 21.32 1.56
N LEU A 166 -9.08 20.83 0.52
CA LEU A 166 -8.59 19.95 -0.55
C LEU A 166 -8.94 20.51 -1.96
N LYS A 167 -9.19 21.82 -2.06
CA LYS A 167 -9.54 22.54 -3.30
C LYS A 167 -8.62 22.24 -4.48
N ASN A 168 -7.33 21.98 -4.20
CA ASN A 168 -6.31 21.61 -5.19
C ASN A 168 -6.63 20.31 -5.96
N LEU A 169 -7.57 19.48 -5.49
CA LEU A 169 -8.01 18.26 -6.15
C LEU A 169 -9.23 18.45 -7.06
N MET A 170 -9.91 19.61 -7.00
CA MET A 170 -11.07 19.91 -7.85
C MET A 170 -10.83 19.76 -9.37
N PRO A 171 -9.68 20.14 -9.96
CA PRO A 171 -9.48 19.95 -11.40
C PRO A 171 -9.26 18.47 -11.79
N ILE A 172 -8.75 17.64 -10.88
CA ILE A 172 -8.51 16.21 -11.08
C ILE A 172 -9.81 15.42 -10.87
N LEU A 173 -10.58 15.78 -9.83
CA LEU A 173 -11.85 15.13 -9.47
C LEU A 173 -13.06 15.79 -10.18
N LYS A 174 -12.84 16.42 -11.33
CA LYS A 174 -13.87 17.12 -12.09
C LYS A 174 -14.94 16.13 -12.58
N ASN A 175 -16.21 16.45 -12.33
CA ASN A 175 -17.38 15.64 -12.68
C ASN A 175 -17.44 14.26 -11.98
N ILE A 176 -16.64 14.01 -10.94
CA ILE A 176 -16.76 12.79 -10.13
C ILE A 176 -17.91 12.95 -9.14
N ASP A 177 -18.82 11.99 -9.15
CA ASP A 177 -19.91 11.85 -8.18
C ASP A 177 -19.47 10.96 -6.99
N GLY A 178 -20.36 10.77 -6.02
CA GLY A 178 -20.04 9.98 -4.83
C GLY A 178 -19.79 8.49 -5.11
N GLN A 179 -20.38 7.93 -6.17
CA GLN A 179 -20.11 6.56 -6.59
C GLN A 179 -18.70 6.44 -7.16
N GLY A 180 -18.29 7.37 -8.04
CA GLY A 180 -16.94 7.47 -8.54
C GLY A 180 -15.91 7.65 -7.42
N LEU A 181 -16.25 8.40 -6.36
CA LEU A 181 -15.39 8.58 -5.19
C LEU A 181 -15.21 7.27 -4.37
N ILE A 182 -16.21 6.39 -4.32
CA ILE A 182 -16.08 5.04 -3.76
C ILE A 182 -15.19 4.15 -4.63
N GLU A 183 -15.41 4.13 -5.95
CA GLU A 183 -14.58 3.31 -6.85
C GLU A 183 -13.11 3.76 -6.79
N LEU A 184 -12.87 5.07 -6.67
CA LEU A 184 -11.55 5.66 -6.44
C LEU A 184 -10.90 5.15 -5.14
N TYR A 185 -11.68 5.02 -4.06
CA TYR A 185 -11.21 4.43 -2.80
C TYR A 185 -10.94 2.92 -2.93
N ARG A 186 -11.76 2.16 -3.68
CA ARG A 186 -11.47 0.75 -3.97
C ARG A 186 -10.21 0.57 -4.82
N VAL A 187 -9.93 1.50 -5.75
CA VAL A 187 -8.66 1.54 -6.50
C VAL A 187 -7.50 1.87 -5.57
N TYR A 188 -7.68 2.77 -4.60
CA TYR A 188 -6.68 3.02 -3.55
C TYR A 188 -6.36 1.75 -2.75
N GLU A 189 -7.37 1.00 -2.28
CA GLU A 189 -7.15 -0.22 -1.48
C GLU A 189 -6.46 -1.33 -2.29
N ARG A 190 -6.75 -1.43 -3.59
CA ARG A 190 -6.10 -2.40 -4.49
C ARG A 190 -4.69 -1.98 -4.94
N SER A 191 -4.45 -0.70 -5.16
CA SER A 191 -3.17 -0.19 -5.69
C SER A 191 -2.94 1.29 -5.35
N PRO A 192 -2.48 1.63 -4.12
CA PRO A 192 -2.32 3.01 -3.70
C PRO A 192 -1.25 3.74 -4.52
N ASN A 193 -0.20 3.01 -4.92
CA ASN A 193 0.89 3.52 -5.76
C ASN A 193 0.45 3.84 -7.19
N ASN A 194 -0.53 3.13 -7.74
CA ASN A 194 -1.06 3.43 -9.07
C ASN A 194 -1.96 4.68 -9.01
N LEU A 195 -2.82 4.77 -7.99
CA LEU A 195 -3.70 5.93 -7.81
C LEU A 195 -2.89 7.23 -7.66
N TYR A 196 -1.84 7.24 -6.83
CA TYR A 196 -0.97 8.41 -6.71
C TYR A 196 -0.31 8.81 -8.04
N LYS A 197 0.09 7.82 -8.86
CA LYS A 197 0.66 8.07 -10.20
C LYS A 197 -0.36 8.66 -11.18
N MET A 198 -1.65 8.29 -11.09
CA MET A 198 -2.72 8.90 -11.88
C MET A 198 -2.86 10.39 -11.52
N PHE A 199 -3.03 10.69 -10.22
CA PHE A 199 -3.09 12.06 -9.69
C PHE A 199 -1.83 12.91 -10.00
N SER A 200 -0.69 12.27 -10.23
CA SER A 200 0.58 12.96 -10.55
C SER A 200 0.83 13.15 -12.05
N LYS A 201 0.10 12.42 -12.92
CA LYS A 201 0.25 12.51 -14.38
C LYS A 201 -0.67 13.56 -15.00
N ASP A 202 -1.89 13.69 -14.48
CA ASP A 202 -2.90 14.54 -15.09
C ASP A 202 -2.79 16.00 -14.63
N SER A 203 -1.86 16.71 -15.29
CA SER A 203 -1.75 18.17 -15.41
C SER A 203 -1.57 19.06 -14.16
N GLN A 204 -1.73 18.55 -12.93
CA GLN A 204 -1.28 19.26 -11.72
C GLN A 204 -0.61 18.30 -10.73
N MET A 205 0.65 18.57 -10.38
CA MET A 205 1.41 17.72 -9.47
C MET A 205 0.88 17.86 -8.04
N VAL A 206 0.01 16.92 -7.64
CA VAL A 206 -0.53 16.85 -6.27
C VAL A 206 0.60 16.50 -5.30
N SER A 207 0.79 17.33 -4.27
CA SER A 207 1.77 17.00 -3.23
C SER A 207 1.36 15.72 -2.50
N LEU A 208 2.35 14.87 -2.17
CA LEU A 208 2.14 13.62 -1.45
C LEU A 208 1.36 13.82 -0.13
N GLY A 209 1.60 14.94 0.56
CA GLY A 209 0.83 15.33 1.76
C GLY A 209 -0.64 15.65 1.48
N THR A 210 -0.95 16.32 0.36
CA THR A 210 -2.34 16.56 -0.08
C THR A 210 -3.06 15.26 -0.40
N PHE A 211 -2.37 14.34 -1.10
CA PHE A 211 -2.91 13.02 -1.44
C PHE A 211 -3.23 12.20 -0.18
N PHE A 212 -2.27 12.05 0.75
CA PHE A 212 -2.52 11.31 1.98
C PHE A 212 -3.58 11.95 2.88
N LYS A 213 -3.65 13.29 2.93
CA LYS A 213 -4.73 14.00 3.62
C LYS A 213 -6.10 13.67 3.02
N PHE A 214 -6.24 13.71 1.69
CA PHE A 214 -7.48 13.34 1.00
C PHE A 214 -7.90 11.90 1.30
N ILE A 215 -6.98 10.94 1.18
CA ILE A 215 -7.25 9.53 1.50
C ILE A 215 -7.66 9.34 2.97
N GLY A 216 -6.96 9.99 3.91
CA GLY A 216 -7.28 9.90 5.35
C GLY A 216 -8.65 10.47 5.69
N VAL A 217 -9.03 11.58 5.06
CA VAL A 217 -10.39 12.14 5.15
C VAL A 217 -11.41 11.17 4.53
N LEU A 218 -11.20 10.73 3.29
CA LEU A 218 -12.13 9.87 2.57
C LEU A 218 -12.40 8.55 3.32
N LYS A 219 -11.35 7.91 3.85
CA LYS A 219 -11.47 6.72 4.71
C LYS A 219 -12.32 7.00 5.96
N LYS A 220 -12.12 8.13 6.63
CA LYS A 220 -12.93 8.52 7.79
C LYS A 220 -14.41 8.68 7.42
N PHE A 221 -14.71 9.29 6.28
CA PHE A 221 -16.09 9.48 5.81
C PHE A 221 -16.77 8.17 5.39
N ILE A 222 -16.06 7.27 4.70
CA ILE A 222 -16.58 5.94 4.33
C ILE A 222 -16.92 5.13 5.59
N ASN A 223 -15.99 5.02 6.54
CA ASN A 223 -16.22 4.30 7.80
C ASN A 223 -17.42 4.85 8.60
N ILE A 224 -17.60 6.17 8.64
CA ILE A 224 -18.77 6.81 9.30
C ILE A 224 -20.07 6.47 8.57
N SER A 225 -20.03 6.37 7.23
CA SER A 225 -21.23 6.01 6.45
C SER A 225 -21.65 4.55 6.65
N GLU A 226 -20.70 3.64 6.85
CA GLU A 226 -20.98 2.21 7.12
C GLU A 226 -21.57 2.00 8.52
N GLN A 227 -21.08 2.72 9.54
CA GLN A 227 -21.60 2.64 10.92
C GLN A 227 -23.06 3.11 11.07
N SER A 228 -23.65 3.75 10.04
CA SER A 228 -25.06 4.16 10.00
C SER A 228 -26.04 3.08 9.51
N LEU A 229 -25.59 1.82 9.43
CA LEU A 229 -26.41 0.65 9.06
C LEU A 229 -26.87 -0.19 10.26
N ASP A 230 -26.20 -0.08 11.41
CA ASP A 230 -26.43 -0.90 12.62
C ASP A 230 -27.13 -0.11 13.75
N SER A 231 -27.95 0.90 13.42
CA SER A 231 -28.74 1.72 14.36
C SER A 231 -30.03 2.24 13.72
#